data_AF-G5SIJ0-F1
#
_entry.id   AF-G5SIJ0-F1
#
_cell.length_a   1.000
_cell.length_b   1.000
_cell.length_c   1.000
_cell.angle_alpha   90.00
_cell.angle_beta   90.00
_cell.angle_gamma   90.00
#
_symmetry.space_group_name_H-M   'P 1'
#
loop_
_entity.id
_entity.type
_entity.pdbx_description
1 polymer ?
#
loop_
_entity_poly.entity_id
_entity_poly.type
_entity_poly.pdbx_seq_one_letter_code
_entity_poly.pdbx_strand_id
1 'polypeptide(L)' 'TGRCVCVIFNITQISGTKCGSYAGSELGVVVTPQGNEVVITL' A
#
# COMPACT_ATOMS: atom_id res chain seq x y z
N THR A 1 -9.47 -1.46 17.39
CA THR A 1 -9.53 -2.03 16.03
C THR A 1 -8.15 -1.86 15.40
N GLY A 2 -7.37 -2.94 15.31
CA GLY A 2 -6.03 -2.87 14.71
C GLY A 2 -6.13 -2.78 13.19
N ARG A 3 -5.54 -1.74 12.59
CA ARG A 3 -5.39 -1.66 11.13
C ARG A 3 -4.11 -2.39 10.74
N CYS A 4 -4.23 -3.43 9.94
CA CYS A 4 -3.07 -4.07 9.32
C CYS A 4 -2.53 -3.16 8.22
N VAL A 5 -1.22 -2.97 8.18
CA VAL A 5 -0.52 -2.14 7.19
C VAL A 5 0.49 -3.02 6.48
N CYS A 6 0.55 -2.94 5.17
CA CYS A 6 1.50 -3.69 4.34
C CYS A 6 2.56 -2.74 3.79
N VAL A 7 3.83 -3.12 3.87
CA VAL A 7 4.94 -2.35 3.29
C VAL A 7 5.51 -3.12 2.11
N ILE A 8 5.62 -2.46 0.97
CA ILE A 8 6.24 -3.00 -0.23
C ILE A 8 7.63 -2.41 -0.34
N PHE A 9 8.64 -3.21 0.01
CA PHE A 9 10.02 -2.76 0.06
C PHE A 9 10.59 -2.48 -1.34
N ASN A 10 11.46 -1.46 -1.42
CA ASN A 10 12.20 -1.06 -2.62
C ASN A 10 11.36 -0.59 -3.82
N ILE A 11 10.05 -0.39 -3.64
CA ILE A 11 9.19 0.28 -4.61
C ILE A 11 8.93 1.69 -4.07
N THR A 12 9.40 2.71 -4.80
CA THR A 12 9.31 4.11 -4.36
C THR A 12 8.05 4.81 -4.87
N GLN A 13 7.47 4.31 -5.97
CA GLN A 13 6.26 4.84 -6.57
C GLN A 13 5.41 3.71 -7.13
N ILE A 14 4.10 3.90 -7.07
CA ILE A 14 3.11 3.06 -7.73
C ILE A 14 2.12 3.98 -8.44
N SER A 15 1.66 3.56 -9.61
CA SER A 15 0.65 4.27 -10.40
C SER A 15 -0.69 4.41 -9.66
N GLY A 16 -1.06 3.42 -8.83
CA GLY A 16 -2.23 3.54 -7.96
C GLY A 16 -2.63 2.26 -7.24
N THR A 17 -3.71 2.36 -6.44
CA THR A 17 -4.30 1.25 -5.69
C THR A 17 -5.82 1.19 -5.87
N LYS A 18 -6.39 -0.02 -5.83
CA LYS A 18 -7.83 -0.24 -5.66
C LYS A 18 -8.12 -0.84 -4.29
N CYS A 19 -9.21 -0.42 -3.66
CA CYS A 19 -9.66 -0.92 -2.34
C CYS A 19 -8.65 -0.71 -1.19
N GLY A 20 -7.81 0.31 -1.31
CA GLY A 20 -6.83 0.70 -0.31
C GLY A 20 -6.26 2.08 -0.59
N SER A 21 -5.61 2.68 0.41
CA SER A 21 -4.81 3.88 0.25
C SER A 21 -3.33 3.55 0.35
N TYR A 22 -2.48 4.41 -0.21
CA TYR A 22 -1.04 4.26 -0.12
C TYR A 22 -0.34 5.58 0.18
N ALA A 23 0.86 5.46 0.75
CA ALA A 23 1.77 6.56 1.00
C ALA A 23 3.22 6.10 0.77
N GLY A 24 4.09 7.01 0.35
CA GLY A 24 5.52 6.75 0.31
C GLY A 24 6.14 6.70 1.70
N SER A 25 7.18 5.89 1.86
CA SER A 25 8.01 5.77 3.06
C SER A 25 9.49 5.62 2.65
N GLU A 26 10.39 5.86 3.59
CA GLU A 26 11.84 5.66 3.43
C GLU A 26 12.20 4.24 2.97
N LEU A 27 11.36 3.25 3.29
CA LEU A 27 11.57 1.83 2.96
C LEU A 27 10.84 1.38 1.68
N GLY A 28 9.92 2.20 1.17
CA GLY A 28 9.08 1.89 0.01
C GLY A 28 7.64 2.37 0.16
N VAL A 29 6.70 1.75 -0.56
CA VAL A 29 5.27 2.15 -0.48
C VAL A 29 4.58 1.42 0.67
N VAL A 30 3.89 2.19 1.51
CA VAL A 30 3.02 1.71 2.58
C VAL A 30 1.59 1.68 2.07
N VAL A 31 0.94 0.52 2.16
CA VAL A 31 -0.44 0.29 1.74
C VAL A 31 -1.31 0.01 2.95
N THR A 32 -2.40 0.77 3.05
CA THR A 32 -3.46 0.52 4.04
C THR A 32 -4.66 -0.10 3.33
N PRO A 33 -4.90 -1.41 3.48
CA PRO A 33 -6.07 -2.07 2.93
C PRO A 33 -7.36 -1.55 3.58
N GLN A 34 -8.40 -1.36 2.77
CA GLN A 34 -9.75 -1.04 3.23
C GLN A 34 -10.71 -2.23 3.12
N GLY A 35 -10.24 -3.34 2.53
CA GLY A 35 -10.96 -4.60 2.42
C GLY A 35 -10.01 -5.79 2.50
N ASN A 36 -10.52 -6.97 2.13
CA ASN A 36 -9.76 -8.22 2.20
C ASN A 36 -8.72 -8.38 1.07
N GLU A 37 -8.88 -7.60 0.00
CA GLU A 37 -8.02 -7.64 -1.17
C GLU A 37 -7.67 -6.20 -1.60
N VAL A 38 -6.42 -5.98 -1.99
CA VAL A 38 -5.93 -4.72 -2.56
C VAL A 38 -5.19 -5.04 -3.86
N VAL A 39 -5.53 -4.31 -4.91
CA VAL A 39 -4.83 -4.39 -6.19
C VAL A 39 -3.91 -3.19 -6.32
N ILE A 40 -2.62 -3.45 -6.53
CA ILE A 40 -1.59 -2.43 -6.73
C ILE A 40 -1.20 -2.42 -8.20
N THR A 41 -1.18 -1.24 -8.80
CA THR A 41 -0.63 -1.02 -10.14
C THR A 41 0.70 -0.31 -9.99
N LEU A 42 1.79 -0.96 -10.39
CA LEU A 42 3.15 -0.41 -10.34
C LEU A 42 3.31 0.69 -11.38
#